data_AF-A0A2R6NMQ8-F1
#
_entry.id   AF-A0A2R6NMQ8-F1
#
_cell.length_a   1.000
_cell.length_b   1.000
_cell.length_c   1.000
_cell.angle_alpha   90.00
_cell.angle_beta   90.00
_cell.angle_gamma   90.00
#
_symmetry.space_group_name_H-M   'P 1'
#
loop_
_entity.id
_entity.type
_entity.pdbx_description
1 polymer ?
#
loop_
_entity_poly.entity_id
_entity_poly.type
_entity_poly.pdbx_seq_one_letter_code
_entity_poly.pdbx_strand_id
1 'polypeptide(L)'
;MNKRMSTEAIFGIGGGNISAESQRNLKIAEDLCRKRKPDEAAPYIEKAMEDPRNLDAWISAAFVAPNLDISTGWLEEAEKQGRVFLKKDFGPTCFDDDGGTVGDFWTILETRPYMRVLSALVRIHKDNGKFDKSANVAIEMLRLCPADNTAQRDGLGALLIKAGRHSDALSFVQNWLASNTAQTGVPPPRGGCNFGQPSREPLSPKRVKELCDGCLKADRAYSAALAAYHLWGDCELARQYLLIGAKLNPQVLLKILAKVNQPKSTTSAARSLNSTEDAHDYLWLCQDSFMEPKIWNWINSNAEVRKCILKKCSRAGCKTQEIEVAQFKRCGSCHQVWYCSPQCQKDDWKTHKPSALLYSAPPCIYLTHTDSSNVFRV
;
A
#
# COMPACT_ATOMS: atom_id res chain seq x y z
N MET A 1 -6.55 4.35 -13.40
CA MET A 1 -6.93 5.44 -14.33
C MET A 1 -6.89 5.07 -15.82
N ASN A 2 -8.04 4.77 -16.44
CA ASN A 2 -8.14 4.56 -17.90
C ASN A 2 -7.76 5.88 -18.61
N LYS A 3 -6.51 5.98 -19.09
CA LYS A 3 -5.93 7.20 -19.68
C LYS A 3 -6.73 7.76 -20.85
N ARG A 4 -7.63 6.97 -21.46
CA ARG A 4 -8.42 7.35 -22.64
C ARG A 4 -9.47 8.43 -22.40
N MET A 5 -9.87 8.66 -21.14
CA MET A 5 -10.85 9.70 -20.78
C MET A 5 -10.33 10.66 -19.70
N SER A 6 -9.02 10.68 -19.45
CA SER A 6 -8.46 11.65 -18.50
C SER A 6 -8.39 13.04 -19.14
N THR A 7 -8.48 14.07 -18.31
CA THR A 7 -8.25 15.47 -18.68
C THR A 7 -6.92 15.64 -19.45
N GLU A 8 -5.89 14.87 -19.09
CA GLU A 8 -4.62 14.80 -19.82
C GLU A 8 -4.77 14.36 -21.28
N ALA A 9 -5.60 13.35 -21.56
CA ALA A 9 -5.86 12.92 -22.94
C ALA A 9 -6.66 13.95 -23.75
N ILE A 10 -7.55 14.69 -23.10
CA ILE A 10 -8.34 15.77 -23.73
C ILE A 10 -7.42 16.94 -24.13
N PHE A 11 -6.45 17.30 -23.28
CA PHE A 11 -5.49 18.37 -23.56
C PHE A 11 -4.25 17.91 -24.34
N GLY A 12 -4.15 16.64 -24.74
CA GLY A 12 -2.97 16.10 -25.42
C GLY A 12 -1.72 15.95 -24.53
N ILE A 13 -1.87 16.13 -23.21
CA ILE A 13 -0.83 16.01 -22.18
C ILE A 13 -0.73 14.56 -21.65
N GLY A 14 -1.49 13.61 -22.23
CA GLY A 14 -1.42 12.19 -21.90
C GLY A 14 -0.05 11.60 -22.23
N GLY A 15 0.86 11.66 -21.27
CA GLY A 15 2.28 11.31 -21.41
C GLY A 15 3.25 12.51 -21.38
N GLY A 16 2.73 13.74 -21.24
CA GLY A 16 3.48 15.01 -21.36
C GLY A 16 3.25 15.70 -22.72
N ASN A 17 3.99 16.78 -22.99
CA ASN A 17 4.05 17.41 -24.31
C ASN A 17 4.85 16.54 -25.28
N ILE A 18 4.21 15.50 -25.83
CA ILE A 18 4.82 14.47 -26.68
C ILE A 18 4.27 14.51 -28.11
N SER A 19 5.01 13.93 -29.05
CA SER A 19 4.60 13.77 -30.44
C SER A 19 3.39 12.84 -30.58
N ALA A 20 2.52 13.15 -31.55
CA ALA A 20 1.35 12.33 -31.85
C ALA A 20 1.74 10.90 -32.29
N GLU A 21 2.91 10.73 -32.92
CA GLU A 21 3.44 9.42 -33.27
C GLU A 21 3.81 8.61 -32.02
N SER A 22 4.56 9.20 -31.10
CA SER A 22 4.92 8.53 -29.84
C SER A 22 3.68 8.14 -29.03
N GLN A 23 2.69 9.04 -28.94
CA GLN A 23 1.42 8.76 -28.25
C GLN A 23 0.63 7.61 -28.88
N ARG A 24 0.56 7.55 -30.22
CA ARG A 24 -0.11 6.46 -30.94
C ARG A 24 0.57 5.12 -30.67
N ASN A 25 1.89 5.07 -30.77
CA ASN A 25 2.65 3.84 -30.52
C ASN A 25 2.50 3.36 -29.08
N LEU A 26 2.59 4.27 -28.10
CA LEU A 26 2.37 3.92 -26.70
C LEU A 26 0.97 3.34 -26.46
N LYS A 27 -0.07 3.91 -27.09
CA LYS A 27 -1.44 3.38 -26.97
C LYS A 27 -1.56 1.95 -27.52
N ILE A 28 -0.91 1.65 -28.63
CA ILE A 28 -0.88 0.29 -29.21
C ILE A 28 -0.14 -0.66 -28.26
N ALA A 29 1.03 -0.27 -27.76
CA ALA A 29 1.80 -1.04 -26.80
C ALA A 29 1.00 -1.36 -25.53
N GLU A 30 0.35 -0.36 -24.93
CA GLU A 30 -0.48 -0.57 -23.73
C GLU A 30 -1.66 -1.51 -24.01
N ASP A 31 -2.30 -1.41 -25.20
CA ASP A 31 -3.38 -2.31 -25.60
C ASP A 31 -2.92 -3.77 -25.73
N LEU A 32 -1.72 -3.98 -26.29
CA LEU A 32 -1.11 -5.31 -26.41
C LEU A 32 -0.72 -5.87 -25.03
N CYS A 33 -0.15 -5.04 -24.15
CA CYS A 33 0.13 -5.42 -22.77
C CYS A 33 -1.15 -5.84 -22.02
N ARG A 34 -2.27 -5.09 -22.16
CA ARG A 34 -3.58 -5.49 -21.59
C ARG A 34 -4.08 -6.83 -22.11
N LYS A 35 -3.71 -7.20 -23.35
CA LYS A 35 -4.01 -8.49 -23.97
C LYS A 35 -2.97 -9.57 -23.65
N ARG A 36 -2.04 -9.31 -22.72
CA ARG A 36 -0.94 -10.21 -22.33
C ARG A 36 -0.02 -10.61 -23.49
N LYS A 37 0.26 -9.66 -24.38
CA LYS A 37 1.16 -9.82 -25.52
C LYS A 37 2.34 -8.85 -25.42
N PRO A 38 3.22 -9.00 -24.40
CA PRO A 38 4.33 -8.08 -24.17
C PRO A 38 5.35 -8.10 -25.32
N ASP A 39 5.61 -9.26 -25.92
CA ASP A 39 6.57 -9.39 -27.04
C ASP A 39 6.08 -8.64 -28.29
N GLU A 40 4.77 -8.68 -28.57
CA GLU A 40 4.17 -7.88 -29.65
C GLU A 40 4.16 -6.38 -29.32
N ALA A 41 4.17 -6.01 -28.03
CA ALA A 41 4.18 -4.61 -27.59
C ALA A 41 5.56 -3.97 -27.73
N ALA A 42 6.65 -4.73 -27.58
CA ALA A 42 8.03 -4.25 -27.58
C ALA A 42 8.37 -3.28 -28.73
N PRO A 43 8.12 -3.58 -30.02
CA PRO A 43 8.47 -2.64 -31.11
C PRO A 43 7.71 -1.31 -31.02
N TYR A 44 6.48 -1.31 -30.51
CA TYR A 44 5.71 -0.09 -30.31
C TYR A 44 6.20 0.71 -29.09
N ILE A 45 6.71 0.03 -28.06
CA ILE A 45 7.35 0.69 -26.91
C ILE A 45 8.64 1.38 -27.38
N GLU A 46 9.50 0.67 -28.10
CA GLU A 46 10.73 1.23 -28.67
C GLU A 46 10.45 2.46 -29.53
N LYS A 47 9.45 2.36 -30.43
CA LYS A 47 9.05 3.50 -31.27
C LYS A 47 8.51 4.68 -30.46
N ALA A 48 7.81 4.42 -29.36
CA ALA A 48 7.34 5.50 -28.47
C ALA A 48 8.49 6.17 -27.70
N MET A 49 9.54 5.42 -27.34
CA MET A 49 10.72 5.93 -26.62
C MET A 49 11.63 6.82 -27.47
N GLU A 50 11.50 6.81 -28.81
CA GLU A 50 12.22 7.74 -29.69
C GLU A 50 11.89 9.21 -29.37
N ASP A 51 10.71 9.48 -28.80
CA ASP A 51 10.40 10.77 -28.20
C ASP A 51 10.85 10.79 -26.74
N PRO A 52 11.95 11.49 -26.40
CA PRO A 52 12.52 11.43 -25.06
C PRO A 52 11.60 12.09 -24.00
N ARG A 53 10.60 12.89 -24.41
CA ARG A 53 9.64 13.47 -23.47
C ARG A 53 8.56 12.47 -23.05
N ASN A 54 8.41 11.34 -23.75
CA ASN A 54 7.43 10.32 -23.41
C ASN A 54 7.91 9.40 -22.28
N LEU A 55 7.90 9.93 -21.06
CA LEU A 55 8.28 9.19 -19.86
C LEU A 55 7.39 7.95 -19.60
N ASP A 56 6.13 7.97 -20.05
CA ASP A 56 5.24 6.81 -19.91
C ASP A 56 5.67 5.61 -20.79
N ALA A 57 6.37 5.86 -21.90
CA ALA A 57 6.96 4.80 -22.72
C ALA A 57 8.08 4.08 -21.97
N TRP A 58 8.95 4.83 -21.26
CA TRP A 58 9.98 4.25 -20.40
C TRP A 58 9.39 3.41 -19.26
N ILE A 59 8.27 3.86 -18.67
CA ILE A 59 7.54 3.07 -17.67
C ILE A 59 7.05 1.75 -18.28
N SER A 60 6.47 1.80 -19.48
CA SER A 60 5.97 0.61 -20.17
C SER A 60 7.11 -0.36 -20.49
N ALA A 61 8.25 0.15 -20.97
CA ALA A 61 9.47 -0.62 -21.16
C ALA A 61 9.89 -1.31 -19.87
N ALA A 62 10.01 -0.56 -18.76
CA ALA A 62 10.42 -1.09 -17.48
C ALA A 62 9.57 -2.26 -16.98
N PHE A 63 8.26 -2.24 -17.21
CA PHE A 63 7.39 -3.34 -16.78
C PHE A 63 7.37 -4.56 -17.71
N VAL A 64 7.87 -4.45 -18.94
CA VAL A 64 8.07 -5.61 -19.83
C VAL A 64 9.53 -6.05 -19.91
N ALA A 65 10.43 -5.41 -19.14
CA ALA A 65 11.84 -5.76 -19.09
C ALA A 65 12.02 -7.22 -18.61
N PRO A 66 13.08 -7.91 -19.05
CA PRO A 66 13.30 -9.32 -18.71
C PRO A 66 13.68 -9.53 -17.24
N ASN A 67 14.12 -8.49 -16.53
CA ASN A 67 14.42 -8.53 -15.10
C ASN A 67 14.34 -7.14 -14.45
N LEU A 68 14.30 -7.12 -13.11
CA LEU A 68 14.12 -5.92 -12.30
C LEU A 68 15.31 -4.95 -12.34
N ASP A 69 16.52 -5.42 -12.64
CA ASP A 69 17.70 -4.54 -12.73
C ASP A 69 17.65 -3.69 -13.99
N ILE A 70 17.24 -4.27 -15.13
CA ILE A 70 16.97 -3.52 -16.36
C ILE A 70 15.77 -2.58 -16.16
N SER A 71 14.68 -3.04 -15.53
CA SER A 71 13.55 -2.18 -15.17
C SER A 71 14.01 -0.97 -14.36
N THR A 72 14.89 -1.18 -13.38
CA THR A 72 15.43 -0.13 -12.52
C THR A 72 16.24 0.87 -13.33
N GLY A 73 17.16 0.39 -14.18
CA GLY A 73 18.01 1.27 -15.00
C GLY A 73 17.21 2.15 -15.95
N TRP A 74 16.19 1.61 -16.62
CA TRP A 74 15.31 2.40 -17.49
C TRP A 74 14.53 3.47 -16.74
N LEU A 75 14.03 3.16 -15.54
CA LEU A 75 13.30 4.14 -14.74
C LEU A 75 14.21 5.20 -14.12
N GLU A 76 15.43 4.85 -13.71
CA GLU A 76 16.42 5.82 -13.21
C GLU A 76 16.83 6.80 -14.33
N GLU A 77 16.99 6.33 -15.57
CA GLU A 77 17.25 7.20 -16.73
C GLU A 77 16.03 8.07 -17.07
N ALA A 78 14.81 7.53 -17.02
CA ALA A 78 13.59 8.30 -17.24
C ALA A 78 13.40 9.39 -16.18
N GLU A 79 13.75 9.13 -14.92
CA GLU A 79 13.72 10.11 -13.84
C GLU A 79 14.68 11.26 -14.15
N LYS A 80 15.93 10.94 -14.52
CA LYS A 80 16.96 11.92 -14.86
C LYS A 80 16.53 12.80 -16.04
N GLN A 81 16.00 12.20 -17.11
CA GLN A 81 15.50 12.94 -18.27
C GLN A 81 14.30 13.82 -17.90
N GLY A 82 13.36 13.29 -17.13
CA GLY A 82 12.21 14.04 -16.63
C GLY A 82 12.62 15.28 -15.83
N ARG A 83 13.63 15.18 -14.96
CA ARG A 83 14.18 16.34 -14.24
C ARG A 83 14.75 17.40 -15.18
N VAL A 84 15.48 16.99 -16.23
CA VAL A 84 16.04 17.93 -17.22
C VAL A 84 14.92 18.69 -17.93
N PHE A 85 13.88 17.99 -18.38
CA PHE A 85 12.75 18.64 -19.07
C PHE A 85 11.97 19.56 -18.15
N LEU A 86 11.67 19.14 -16.91
CA LEU A 86 10.95 19.98 -15.96
C LEU A 86 11.74 21.22 -15.56
N LYS A 87 13.07 21.15 -15.44
CA LYS A 87 13.90 22.34 -15.21
C LYS A 87 13.90 23.30 -16.41
N LYS A 88 13.79 22.77 -17.62
CA LYS A 88 13.67 23.58 -18.83
C LYS A 88 12.31 24.28 -18.92
N ASP A 89 11.25 23.57 -18.56
CA ASP A 89 9.87 24.05 -18.71
C ASP A 89 9.45 24.97 -17.54
N PHE A 90 9.91 24.71 -16.32
CA PHE A 90 9.52 25.43 -15.10
C PHE A 90 10.65 26.21 -14.42
N GLY A 91 11.85 26.20 -15.00
CA GLY A 91 13.04 26.86 -14.44
C GLY A 91 13.86 25.96 -13.50
N PRO A 92 15.11 26.36 -13.19
CA PRO A 92 16.06 25.50 -12.47
C PRO A 92 15.66 25.19 -11.03
N THR A 93 14.83 26.05 -10.43
CA THR A 93 14.37 25.94 -9.03
C THR A 93 13.06 25.16 -8.89
N CYS A 94 12.52 24.55 -9.95
CA CYS A 94 11.24 23.86 -9.91
C CYS A 94 11.20 22.60 -9.02
N PHE A 95 12.33 22.22 -8.42
CA PHE A 95 12.42 21.16 -7.42
C PHE A 95 12.79 21.69 -6.02
N ASP A 96 12.97 22.99 -5.86
CA ASP A 96 13.34 23.62 -4.59
C ASP A 96 12.08 23.91 -3.78
N ASP A 97 12.14 23.75 -2.45
CA ASP A 97 10.97 23.90 -1.57
C ASP A 97 10.38 25.33 -1.62
N ASP A 98 11.18 26.34 -1.98
CA ASP A 98 10.81 27.74 -2.19
C ASP A 98 10.58 28.11 -3.68
N GLY A 99 10.70 27.15 -4.60
CA GLY A 99 10.62 27.35 -6.05
C GLY A 99 9.21 27.46 -6.64
N GLY A 100 8.17 27.38 -5.81
CA GLY A 100 6.77 27.61 -6.21
C GLY A 100 6.03 26.44 -6.88
N THR A 101 6.72 25.33 -7.18
CA THR A 101 6.14 24.12 -7.79
C THR A 101 6.07 22.94 -6.82
N VAL A 102 7.00 22.84 -5.87
CA VAL A 102 7.03 21.78 -4.85
C VAL A 102 5.78 21.88 -3.99
N GLY A 103 5.07 20.77 -3.82
CA GLY A 103 3.75 20.74 -3.19
C GLY A 103 2.62 20.53 -4.20
N ASP A 104 2.82 21.02 -5.42
CA ASP A 104 1.80 21.15 -6.47
C ASP A 104 2.06 20.26 -7.69
N PHE A 105 3.04 19.35 -7.65
CA PHE A 105 3.36 18.52 -8.82
C PHE A 105 2.12 17.76 -9.35
N TRP A 106 1.23 17.28 -8.47
CA TRP A 106 0.03 16.61 -8.98
C TRP A 106 -1.00 17.55 -9.62
N THR A 107 -1.05 18.81 -9.22
CA THR A 107 -1.99 19.80 -9.78
C THR A 107 -1.47 20.36 -11.11
N ILE A 108 -0.15 20.36 -11.31
CA ILE A 108 0.52 20.74 -12.56
C ILE A 108 0.57 19.53 -13.52
N LEU A 109 -0.24 19.58 -14.59
CA LEU A 109 -0.44 18.45 -15.52
C LEU A 109 0.88 17.96 -16.14
N GLU A 110 1.77 18.87 -16.49
CA GLU A 110 3.04 18.60 -17.17
C GLU A 110 4.04 17.83 -16.28
N THR A 111 3.92 17.90 -14.96
CA THR A 111 4.82 17.15 -14.05
C THR A 111 4.30 15.75 -13.72
N ARG A 112 3.05 15.42 -14.08
CA ARG A 112 2.45 14.12 -13.78
C ARG A 112 3.15 12.92 -14.42
N PRO A 113 3.65 12.97 -15.68
CA PRO A 113 4.45 11.88 -16.22
C PRO A 113 5.68 11.58 -15.36
N TYR A 114 6.34 12.63 -14.86
CA TYR A 114 7.47 12.47 -13.93
C TYR A 114 7.04 11.84 -12.60
N MET A 115 5.92 12.28 -12.00
CA MET A 115 5.38 11.64 -10.80
C MET A 115 5.03 10.16 -11.02
N ARG A 116 4.59 9.78 -12.22
CA ARG A 116 4.35 8.36 -12.57
C ARG A 116 5.65 7.56 -12.66
N VAL A 117 6.74 8.14 -13.17
CA VAL A 117 8.07 7.50 -13.16
C VAL A 117 8.50 7.23 -11.71
N LEU A 118 8.37 8.22 -10.83
CA LEU A 118 8.69 8.03 -9.41
C LEU A 118 7.84 6.92 -8.77
N SER A 119 6.54 6.88 -9.06
CA SER A 119 5.66 5.81 -8.56
C SER A 119 6.09 4.42 -9.05
N ALA A 120 6.51 4.32 -10.32
CA ALA A 120 7.08 3.09 -10.88
C ALA A 120 8.41 2.71 -10.20
N LEU A 121 9.29 3.67 -9.91
CA LEU A 121 10.53 3.45 -9.16
C LEU A 121 10.27 2.93 -7.75
N VAL A 122 9.32 3.52 -7.01
CA VAL A 122 8.93 3.02 -5.68
C VAL A 122 8.56 1.53 -5.77
N ARG A 123 7.74 1.16 -6.75
CA ARG A 123 7.31 -0.22 -6.96
C ARG A 123 8.47 -1.14 -7.32
N ILE A 124 9.26 -0.82 -8.35
CA ILE A 124 10.35 -1.69 -8.83
C ILE A 124 11.43 -1.86 -7.76
N HIS A 125 11.81 -0.79 -7.05
CA HIS A 125 12.75 -0.91 -5.94
C HIS A 125 12.21 -1.80 -4.81
N LYS A 126 10.92 -1.68 -4.48
CA LYS A 126 10.27 -2.52 -3.48
C LYS A 126 10.26 -3.99 -3.91
N ASP A 127 9.89 -4.28 -5.15
CA ASP A 127 9.89 -5.63 -5.72
C ASP A 127 11.32 -6.22 -5.80
N ASN A 128 12.34 -5.38 -6.01
CA ASN A 128 13.76 -5.76 -6.03
C ASN A 128 14.43 -5.75 -4.63
N GLY A 129 13.64 -5.63 -3.55
CA GLY A 129 14.15 -5.63 -2.17
C GLY A 129 15.04 -4.44 -1.80
N LYS A 130 15.09 -3.38 -2.62
CA LYS A 130 15.85 -2.14 -2.39
C LYS A 130 15.01 -1.16 -1.57
N PHE A 131 14.70 -1.54 -0.33
CA PHE A 131 13.73 -0.82 0.51
C PHE A 131 14.12 0.61 0.82
N ASP A 132 15.41 0.91 1.09
CA ASP A 132 15.84 2.28 1.35
C ASP A 132 15.71 3.17 0.10
N LYS A 133 16.09 2.68 -1.08
CA LYS A 133 15.85 3.39 -2.35
C LYS A 133 14.35 3.64 -2.57
N SER A 134 13.51 2.62 -2.36
CA SER A 134 12.06 2.74 -2.48
C SER A 134 11.49 3.80 -1.51
N ALA A 135 11.94 3.79 -0.25
CA ALA A 135 11.55 4.78 0.75
C ALA A 135 11.96 6.20 0.35
N ASN A 136 13.18 6.41 -0.14
CA ASN A 136 13.68 7.72 -0.55
C ASN A 136 12.89 8.30 -1.73
N VAL A 137 12.50 7.46 -2.70
CA VAL A 137 11.63 7.89 -3.81
C VAL A 137 10.24 8.26 -3.29
N ALA A 138 9.65 7.45 -2.40
CA ALA A 138 8.34 7.75 -1.80
C ALA A 138 8.38 9.03 -0.96
N ILE A 139 9.47 9.29 -0.22
CA ILE A 139 9.70 10.53 0.52
C ILE A 139 9.72 11.73 -0.42
N GLU A 140 10.46 11.63 -1.54
CA GLU A 140 10.49 12.68 -2.55
C GLU A 140 9.10 12.92 -3.15
N MET A 141 8.36 11.86 -3.46
CA MET A 141 6.99 12.00 -3.96
C MET A 141 6.06 12.72 -2.98
N LEU A 142 6.16 12.45 -1.68
CA LEU A 142 5.39 13.12 -0.63
C LEU A 142 5.85 14.56 -0.38
N ARG A 143 7.11 14.89 -0.69
CA ARG A 143 7.57 16.29 -0.72
C ARG A 143 6.97 17.05 -1.91
N LEU A 144 7.05 16.46 -3.10
CA LEU A 144 6.54 17.05 -4.35
C LEU A 144 5.01 17.12 -4.38
N CYS A 145 4.33 16.18 -3.71
CA CYS A 145 2.87 16.10 -3.60
C CYS A 145 2.44 15.63 -2.19
N PRO A 146 2.39 16.54 -1.19
CA PRO A 146 2.02 16.23 0.20
C PRO A 146 0.58 15.71 0.35
N ALA A 147 -0.32 16.10 -0.56
CA ALA A 147 -1.70 15.59 -0.62
C ALA A 147 -1.77 14.09 -0.97
N ASP A 148 -0.65 13.50 -1.39
CA ASP A 148 -0.48 12.07 -1.63
C ASP A 148 -1.46 11.50 -2.68
N ASN A 149 -1.64 12.22 -3.79
CA ASN A 149 -2.53 11.79 -4.86
C ASN A 149 -2.11 10.47 -5.54
N THR A 150 -0.90 9.99 -5.25
CA THR A 150 -0.34 8.73 -5.76
C THR A 150 -0.28 7.63 -4.68
N ALA A 151 -0.85 7.87 -3.50
CA ALA A 151 -0.98 6.90 -2.40
C ALA A 151 0.35 6.27 -1.91
N GLN A 152 1.43 7.05 -1.87
CA GLN A 152 2.75 6.64 -1.40
C GLN A 152 2.87 6.66 0.13
N ARG A 153 2.01 7.41 0.83
CA ARG A 153 1.96 7.39 2.31
C ARG A 153 1.64 6.00 2.84
N ASP A 154 0.79 5.29 2.10
CA ASP A 154 0.39 3.93 2.44
C ASP A 154 1.58 2.99 2.14
N GLY A 155 2.08 2.31 3.18
CA GLY A 155 3.27 1.47 3.10
C GLY A 155 4.62 2.17 3.31
N LEU A 156 4.73 3.51 3.35
CA LEU A 156 6.01 4.17 3.64
C LEU A 156 6.55 3.82 5.04
N GLY A 157 5.67 3.71 6.05
CA GLY A 157 6.07 3.26 7.38
C GLY A 157 6.74 1.88 7.36
N ALA A 158 6.16 0.93 6.60
CA ALA A 158 6.73 -0.40 6.41
C ALA A 158 8.05 -0.37 5.62
N LEU A 159 8.15 0.45 4.57
CA LEU A 159 9.41 0.64 3.82
C LEU A 159 10.54 1.17 4.71
N LEU A 160 10.25 2.17 5.57
CA LEU A 160 11.22 2.72 6.52
C LEU A 160 11.68 1.68 7.54
N ILE A 161 10.77 0.85 8.06
CA ILE A 161 11.14 -0.29 8.94
C ILE A 161 12.04 -1.27 8.20
N LYS A 162 11.68 -1.65 6.97
CA LYS A 162 12.47 -2.57 6.14
C LYS A 162 13.85 -2.00 5.78
N ALA A 163 13.99 -0.68 5.74
CA ALA A 163 15.25 0.02 5.57
C ALA A 163 16.04 0.21 6.90
N GLY A 164 15.52 -0.25 8.04
CA GLY A 164 16.13 -0.07 9.36
C GLY A 164 15.98 1.34 9.95
N ARG A 165 15.18 2.21 9.30
CA ARG A 165 14.94 3.61 9.67
C ARG A 165 13.79 3.73 10.66
N HIS A 166 13.88 3.01 11.78
CA HIS A 166 12.79 2.89 12.76
C HIS A 166 12.38 4.25 13.37
N SER A 167 13.35 5.14 13.63
CA SER A 167 13.07 6.49 14.14
C SER A 167 12.22 7.31 13.17
N ASP A 168 12.61 7.30 11.88
CA ASP A 168 11.88 7.98 10.81
C ASP A 168 10.48 7.39 10.64
N ALA A 169 10.36 6.05 10.68
CA ALA A 169 9.08 5.36 10.55
C ALA A 169 8.10 5.78 11.67
N LEU A 170 8.58 5.85 12.91
CA LEU A 170 7.74 6.26 14.03
C LEU A 170 7.39 7.75 13.95
N SER A 171 8.36 8.61 13.62
CA SER A 171 8.14 10.06 13.45
C SER A 171 7.10 10.33 12.36
N PHE A 172 7.25 9.67 11.21
CA PHE A 172 6.33 9.74 10.08
C PHE A 172 4.90 9.40 10.49
N VAL A 173 4.72 8.24 11.12
CA VAL A 173 3.38 7.81 11.53
C VAL A 173 2.81 8.76 12.57
N GLN A 174 3.59 9.18 13.57
CA GLN A 174 3.13 10.11 14.60
C GLN A 174 2.65 11.44 14.01
N ASN A 175 3.34 11.99 13.01
CA ASN A 175 2.89 13.20 12.30
C ASN A 175 1.52 13.00 11.64
N TRP A 176 1.29 11.86 10.99
CA TRP A 176 0.00 11.54 10.38
C TRP A 176 -1.09 11.18 11.38
N LEU A 177 -0.71 10.76 12.59
CA LEU A 177 -1.62 10.49 13.70
C LEU A 177 -1.81 11.71 14.62
N ALA A 178 -1.18 12.85 14.34
CA ALA A 178 -1.41 14.06 15.11
C ALA A 178 -2.87 14.52 14.95
N SER A 179 -3.48 15.00 16.04
CA SER A 179 -4.92 15.30 16.09
C SER A 179 -5.35 16.34 15.05
N ASN A 180 -4.51 17.35 14.79
CA ASN A 180 -4.76 18.37 13.78
C ASN A 180 -4.86 17.76 12.37
N THR A 181 -3.86 16.98 11.94
CA THR A 181 -3.85 16.32 10.63
C THR A 181 -4.99 15.33 10.49
N ALA A 182 -5.28 14.56 11.55
CA ALA A 182 -6.38 13.59 11.54
C ALA A 182 -7.76 14.26 11.41
N GLN A 183 -7.94 15.49 11.92
CA GLN A 183 -9.20 16.21 11.90
C GLN A 183 -9.39 17.05 10.62
N THR A 184 -8.34 17.74 10.17
CA THR A 184 -8.43 18.68 9.04
C THR A 184 -8.18 18.00 7.70
N GLY A 185 -7.53 16.83 7.70
CA GLY A 185 -7.04 16.19 6.48
C GLY A 185 -5.87 16.92 5.81
N VAL A 186 -5.41 18.03 6.39
CA VAL A 186 -4.27 18.79 5.87
C VAL A 186 -3.00 17.96 6.09
N PRO A 187 -2.25 17.66 5.03
CA PRO A 187 -1.03 16.87 5.15
C PRO A 187 0.00 17.59 6.03
N PRO A 188 0.76 16.86 6.88
CA PRO A 188 1.87 17.46 7.62
C PRO A 188 2.93 18.01 6.64
N PRO A 189 3.84 18.89 7.10
CA PRO A 189 4.92 19.41 6.26
C PRO A 189 5.68 18.31 5.51
N ARG A 190 5.91 18.51 4.21
CA ARG A 190 6.53 17.54 3.28
C ARG A 190 5.86 16.16 3.32
N GLY A 191 4.54 16.12 3.48
CA GLY A 191 3.77 14.88 3.57
C GLY A 191 4.11 14.02 4.79
N GLY A 192 4.60 14.64 5.88
CA GLY A 192 5.04 13.95 7.09
C GLY A 192 6.48 13.46 7.05
N CYS A 193 7.22 13.73 5.97
CA CYS A 193 8.61 13.29 5.78
C CYS A 193 9.67 14.25 6.33
N ASN A 194 9.26 15.36 6.97
CA ASN A 194 10.19 16.15 7.78
C ASN A 194 10.43 15.41 9.12
N PHE A 195 11.28 14.38 9.09
CA PHE A 195 11.49 13.50 10.23
C PHE A 195 12.11 14.27 11.39
N GLY A 196 11.53 14.09 12.57
CA GLY A 196 12.04 14.60 13.84
C GLY A 196 12.21 13.47 14.85
N GLN A 197 12.65 13.80 16.05
CA GLN A 197 12.70 12.82 17.14
C GLN A 197 11.27 12.35 17.47
N PRO A 198 10.96 11.04 17.37
CA PRO A 198 9.63 10.55 17.71
C PRO A 198 9.39 10.64 19.22
N SER A 199 8.13 10.87 19.58
CA SER A 199 7.71 10.87 20.99
C SER A 199 7.62 9.45 21.53
N ARG A 200 8.12 9.24 22.75
CA ARG A 200 7.94 8.00 23.52
C ARG A 200 6.71 8.06 24.43
N GLU A 201 6.06 9.20 24.51
CA GLU A 201 4.95 9.43 25.43
C GLU A 201 3.76 8.51 25.08
N PRO A 202 3.24 7.72 26.04
CA PRO A 202 2.03 6.93 25.83
C PRO A 202 0.85 7.80 25.42
N LEU A 203 0.01 7.27 24.54
CA LEU A 203 -1.24 7.91 24.16
C LEU A 203 -2.21 7.90 25.34
N SER A 204 -3.00 8.97 25.48
CA SER A 204 -4.09 8.99 26.45
C SER A 204 -5.16 7.94 26.09
N PRO A 205 -5.91 7.40 27.07
CA PRO A 205 -6.98 6.43 26.80
C PRO A 205 -8.03 6.95 25.81
N LYS A 206 -8.35 8.26 25.89
CA LYS A 206 -9.23 8.94 24.92
C LYS A 206 -8.65 8.86 23.51
N ARG A 207 -7.35 9.15 23.36
CA ARG A 207 -6.69 9.12 22.05
C ARG A 207 -6.61 7.71 21.46
N VAL A 208 -6.31 6.70 22.29
CA VAL A 208 -6.34 5.30 21.86
C VAL A 208 -7.73 4.94 21.32
N LYS A 209 -8.79 5.31 22.04
CA LYS A 209 -10.17 5.06 21.61
C LYS A 209 -10.50 5.75 20.29
N GLU A 210 -10.18 7.04 20.15
CA GLU A 210 -10.38 7.80 18.90
C GLU A 210 -9.69 7.15 17.69
N LEU A 211 -8.47 6.65 17.87
CA LEU A 211 -7.72 5.98 16.79
C LEU A 211 -8.29 4.59 16.46
N CYS A 212 -8.82 3.88 17.45
CA CYS A 212 -9.47 2.58 17.22
C CYS A 212 -10.81 2.71 16.50
N ASP A 213 -11.56 3.78 16.78
CA ASP A 213 -12.92 3.99 16.26
C ASP A 213 -12.91 4.82 14.95
N GLY A 214 -11.76 5.37 14.56
CA GLY A 214 -11.60 6.23 13.38
C GLY A 214 -11.31 5.50 12.07
N CYS A 215 -11.27 6.25 10.98
CA CYS A 215 -10.99 5.75 9.62
C CYS A 215 -9.47 5.62 9.31
N LEU A 216 -8.65 5.29 10.31
CA LEU A 216 -7.22 5.11 10.13
C LEU A 216 -6.92 3.80 9.39
N LYS A 217 -5.98 3.79 8.45
CA LYS A 217 -5.42 2.55 7.93
C LYS A 217 -4.54 1.87 8.98
N ALA A 218 -4.79 0.59 9.21
CA ALA A 218 -4.12 -0.22 10.23
C ALA A 218 -2.61 -0.37 9.99
N ASP A 219 -2.15 -0.29 8.74
CA ASP A 219 -0.73 -0.36 8.36
C ASP A 219 0.13 0.67 9.12
N ARG A 220 -0.40 1.88 9.35
CA ARG A 220 0.26 2.93 10.12
C ARG A 220 0.41 2.53 11.58
N ALA A 221 -0.66 2.06 12.21
CA ALA A 221 -0.62 1.63 13.60
C ALA A 221 0.34 0.44 13.79
N TYR A 222 0.31 -0.54 12.89
CA TYR A 222 1.24 -1.66 12.92
C TYR A 222 2.69 -1.23 12.67
N SER A 223 2.94 -0.30 11.77
CA SER A 223 4.28 0.24 11.52
C SER A 223 4.79 1.00 12.75
N ALA A 224 3.96 1.84 13.38
CA ALA A 224 4.33 2.54 14.60
C ALA A 224 4.61 1.58 15.76
N ALA A 225 3.84 0.48 15.87
CA ALA A 225 4.07 -0.55 16.88
C ALA A 225 5.45 -1.22 16.72
N LEU A 226 5.77 -1.66 15.51
CA LEU A 226 7.09 -2.24 15.19
C LEU A 226 8.21 -1.23 15.40
N ALA A 227 8.06 -0.01 14.89
CA ALA A 227 9.07 1.02 15.02
C ALA A 227 9.35 1.38 16.48
N ALA A 228 8.31 1.58 17.30
CA ALA A 228 8.45 1.82 18.74
C ALA A 228 9.09 0.62 19.47
N TYR A 229 8.75 -0.62 19.08
CA TYR A 229 9.37 -1.81 19.64
C TYR A 229 10.86 -1.90 19.29
N HIS A 230 11.25 -1.63 18.04
CA HIS A 230 12.67 -1.62 17.66
C HIS A 230 13.47 -0.53 18.38
N LEU A 231 12.86 0.63 18.65
CA LEU A 231 13.52 1.73 19.36
C LEU A 231 13.62 1.49 20.87
N TRP A 232 12.56 0.96 21.49
CA TRP A 232 12.40 0.99 22.95
C TRP A 232 11.92 -0.32 23.58
N GLY A 233 11.81 -1.40 22.80
CA GLY A 233 11.31 -2.70 23.25
C GLY A 233 9.81 -2.69 23.57
N ASP A 234 9.39 -3.65 24.41
CA ASP A 234 8.02 -3.73 24.91
C ASP A 234 7.74 -2.56 25.87
N CYS A 235 7.17 -1.49 25.32
CA CYS A 235 6.75 -0.31 26.06
C CYS A 235 5.25 -0.05 25.84
N GLU A 236 4.67 0.77 26.70
CA GLU A 236 3.24 1.07 26.67
C GLU A 236 2.80 1.63 25.31
N LEU A 237 3.57 2.56 24.74
CA LEU A 237 3.27 3.16 23.45
C LEU A 237 3.26 2.09 22.31
N ALA A 238 4.22 1.17 22.31
CA ALA A 238 4.27 0.08 21.32
C ALA A 238 3.05 -0.85 21.46
N ARG A 239 2.65 -1.19 22.69
CA ARG A 239 1.46 -2.00 22.96
C ARG A 239 0.17 -1.30 22.54
N GLN A 240 0.07 0.01 22.76
CA GLN A 240 -1.08 0.81 22.35
C GLN A 240 -1.22 0.85 20.83
N TYR A 241 -0.14 1.08 20.08
CA TYR A 241 -0.18 1.02 18.61
C TYR A 241 -0.50 -0.38 18.09
N LEU A 242 0.04 -1.42 18.73
CA LEU A 242 -0.28 -2.82 18.38
C LEU A 242 -1.77 -3.12 18.58
N LEU A 243 -2.36 -2.66 19.68
CA LEU A 243 -3.80 -2.79 19.97
C LEU A 243 -4.66 -2.03 18.96
N ILE A 244 -4.28 -0.79 18.61
CA ILE A 244 -4.97 0.00 17.59
C ILE A 244 -4.96 -0.75 16.25
N GLY A 245 -3.81 -1.23 15.81
CA GLY A 245 -3.69 -2.05 14.59
C GLY A 245 -4.57 -3.31 14.65
N ALA A 246 -4.53 -4.03 15.77
CA ALA A 246 -5.32 -5.25 16.00
C ALA A 246 -6.83 -5.01 15.91
N LYS A 247 -7.31 -3.87 16.40
CA LYS A 247 -8.72 -3.49 16.31
C LYS A 247 -9.12 -3.06 14.90
N LEU A 248 -8.29 -2.27 14.24
CA LEU A 248 -8.57 -1.76 12.89
C LEU A 248 -8.52 -2.85 11.83
N ASN A 249 -7.52 -3.74 11.88
CA ASN A 249 -7.39 -4.85 10.96
C ASN A 249 -6.80 -6.10 11.67
N PRO A 250 -7.64 -6.95 12.29
CA PRO A 250 -7.16 -8.15 12.99
C PRO A 250 -6.57 -9.21 12.06
N GLN A 251 -6.78 -9.11 10.73
CA GLN A 251 -6.29 -10.13 9.78
C GLN A 251 -4.77 -10.18 9.72
N VAL A 252 -4.08 -9.06 9.96
CA VAL A 252 -2.62 -8.98 9.99
C VAL A 252 -2.07 -9.90 11.08
N LEU A 253 -2.45 -9.68 12.34
CA LEU A 253 -1.96 -10.47 13.46
C LEU A 253 -2.51 -11.90 13.47
N LEU A 254 -3.72 -12.13 12.97
CA LEU A 254 -4.25 -13.48 12.81
C LEU A 254 -3.34 -14.31 11.92
N LYS A 255 -2.87 -13.76 10.79
CA LYS A 255 -1.96 -14.46 9.87
C LYS A 255 -0.56 -14.64 10.47
N ILE A 256 -0.02 -13.64 11.17
CA ILE A 256 1.29 -13.71 11.84
C ILE A 256 1.31 -14.79 12.93
N LEU A 257 0.33 -14.77 13.84
CA LEU A 257 0.29 -15.71 14.96
C LEU A 257 -0.11 -17.12 14.53
N ALA A 258 -0.91 -17.25 13.47
CA ALA A 258 -1.15 -18.54 12.81
C ALA A 258 0.04 -19.01 11.93
N LYS A 259 1.13 -18.24 11.85
CA LYS A 259 2.33 -18.54 11.05
C LYS A 259 2.02 -18.86 9.59
N VAL A 260 1.05 -18.14 9.00
CA VAL A 260 0.74 -18.24 7.58
C VAL A 260 1.96 -17.76 6.78
N ASN A 261 2.29 -18.40 5.66
CA ASN A 261 3.42 -17.97 4.84
C ASN A 261 3.23 -16.53 4.32
N GLN A 262 4.33 -15.77 4.28
CA GLN A 262 4.35 -14.44 3.70
C GLN A 262 3.87 -14.49 2.25
N PRO A 263 2.96 -13.57 1.84
CA PRO A 263 2.58 -13.48 0.44
C PRO A 263 3.79 -13.21 -0.45
N LYS A 264 3.77 -13.73 -1.67
CA LYS A 264 4.87 -13.54 -2.64
C LYS A 264 4.71 -12.27 -3.51
N SER A 265 3.50 -11.75 -3.59
CA SER A 265 3.15 -10.56 -4.38
C SER A 265 1.95 -9.83 -3.78
N THR A 266 1.76 -8.58 -4.16
CA THR A 266 0.52 -7.84 -3.88
C THR A 266 -0.68 -8.42 -4.63
N THR A 267 -1.88 -8.19 -4.09
CA THR A 267 -3.14 -8.60 -4.72
C THR A 267 -3.62 -7.61 -5.78
N SER A 268 -4.33 -8.12 -6.80
CA SER A 268 -5.01 -7.30 -7.80
C SER A 268 -6.47 -7.00 -7.45
N ALA A 269 -6.98 -7.55 -6.34
CA ALA A 269 -8.35 -7.36 -5.90
C ALA A 269 -8.63 -5.91 -5.50
N ALA A 270 -9.90 -5.49 -5.65
CA ALA A 270 -10.35 -4.20 -5.14
C ALA A 270 -10.19 -4.15 -3.62
N ARG A 271 -9.76 -3.00 -3.10
CA ARG A 271 -9.50 -2.81 -1.67
C ARG A 271 -10.60 -1.95 -1.06
N SER A 272 -11.05 -2.34 0.12
CA SER A 272 -11.72 -1.43 1.07
C SER A 272 -10.78 -1.15 2.23
N LEU A 273 -11.04 -0.05 2.96
CA LEU A 273 -10.25 0.35 4.11
C LEU A 273 -10.15 -0.80 5.12
N ASN A 274 -8.92 -1.20 5.47
CA ASN A 274 -8.63 -2.27 6.44
C ASN A 274 -9.21 -3.64 6.07
N SER A 275 -9.34 -3.89 4.77
CA SER A 275 -9.75 -5.18 4.21
C SER A 275 -8.73 -6.30 4.41
N THR A 276 -9.11 -7.51 3.99
CA THR A 276 -8.17 -8.66 3.95
C THR A 276 -7.08 -8.43 2.90
N GLU A 277 -7.42 -7.72 1.83
CA GLU A 277 -6.52 -7.31 0.75
C GLU A 277 -5.49 -6.29 1.24
N ASP A 278 -5.90 -5.31 2.05
CA ASP A 278 -4.96 -4.38 2.72
C ASP A 278 -3.99 -5.15 3.64
N ALA A 279 -4.49 -6.12 4.43
CA ALA A 279 -3.64 -6.96 5.27
C ALA A 279 -2.66 -7.81 4.45
N HIS A 280 -3.12 -8.34 3.30
CA HIS A 280 -2.28 -9.13 2.39
C HIS A 280 -1.10 -8.31 1.88
N ASP A 281 -1.35 -7.10 1.37
CA ASP A 281 -0.27 -6.27 0.82
C ASP A 281 0.68 -5.74 1.89
N TYR A 282 0.17 -5.44 3.08
CA TYR A 282 1.01 -5.07 4.22
C TYR A 282 1.94 -6.22 4.63
N LEU A 283 1.39 -7.44 4.76
CA LEU A 283 2.16 -8.62 5.11
C LEU A 283 3.15 -9.04 4.01
N TRP A 284 2.79 -8.87 2.73
CA TRP A 284 3.73 -9.07 1.63
C TRP A 284 5.02 -8.26 1.85
N LEU A 285 4.92 -7.04 2.37
CA LEU A 285 6.07 -6.15 2.56
C LEU A 285 6.83 -6.39 3.87
N CYS A 286 6.13 -6.62 4.99
CA CYS A 286 6.74 -6.53 6.32
C CYS A 286 6.45 -7.70 7.27
N GLN A 287 5.85 -8.80 6.79
CA GLN A 287 5.56 -9.93 7.66
C GLN A 287 6.80 -10.47 8.35
N ASP A 288 7.94 -10.53 7.67
CA ASP A 288 9.18 -11.03 8.23
C ASP A 288 9.64 -10.26 9.48
N SER A 289 9.46 -8.93 9.51
CA SER A 289 9.70 -8.10 10.71
C SER A 289 8.85 -8.53 11.91
N PHE A 290 7.62 -9.02 11.68
CA PHE A 290 6.78 -9.56 12.75
C PHE A 290 7.16 -10.98 13.19
N MET A 291 7.86 -11.72 12.33
CA MET A 291 8.23 -13.11 12.56
C MET A 291 9.54 -13.27 13.32
N GLU A 292 10.27 -12.17 13.59
CA GLU A 292 11.40 -12.19 14.51
C GLU A 292 10.98 -12.78 15.87
N PRO A 293 11.72 -13.76 16.44
CA PRO A 293 11.25 -14.50 17.61
C PRO A 293 10.84 -13.63 18.81
N LYS A 294 11.57 -12.53 19.06
CA LYS A 294 11.27 -11.60 20.15
C LYS A 294 9.97 -10.84 19.92
N ILE A 295 9.74 -10.37 18.69
CA ILE A 295 8.54 -9.62 18.29
C ILE A 295 7.33 -10.56 18.26
N TRP A 296 7.48 -11.74 17.65
CA TRP A 296 6.40 -12.74 17.61
C TRP A 296 5.95 -13.14 19.02
N ASN A 297 6.90 -13.44 19.93
CA ASN A 297 6.59 -13.78 21.31
C ASN A 297 5.93 -12.62 22.07
N TRP A 298 6.42 -11.39 21.88
CA TRP A 298 5.81 -10.19 22.45
C TRP A 298 4.33 -10.07 22.05
N ILE A 299 4.04 -10.19 20.77
CA ILE A 299 2.66 -10.13 20.26
C ILE A 299 1.82 -11.29 20.79
N ASN A 300 2.36 -12.52 20.75
CA ASN A 300 1.65 -13.72 21.19
C ASN A 300 1.28 -13.69 22.68
N SER A 301 2.11 -13.05 23.52
CA SER A 301 1.88 -12.88 24.95
C SER A 301 0.90 -11.74 25.32
N ASN A 302 0.55 -10.86 24.38
CA ASN A 302 -0.27 -9.68 24.67
C ASN A 302 -1.76 -10.04 24.77
N ALA A 303 -2.30 -10.05 26.00
CA ALA A 303 -3.67 -10.47 26.27
C ALA A 303 -4.75 -9.61 25.58
N GLU A 304 -4.56 -8.29 25.49
CA GLU A 304 -5.53 -7.39 24.85
C GLU A 304 -5.57 -7.62 23.33
N VAL A 305 -4.41 -7.82 22.72
CA VAL A 305 -4.30 -8.18 21.30
C VAL A 305 -4.94 -9.55 21.03
N ARG A 306 -4.69 -10.55 21.88
CA ARG A 306 -5.32 -11.87 21.77
C ARG A 306 -6.85 -11.77 21.79
N LYS A 307 -7.43 -10.91 22.63
CA LYS A 307 -8.89 -10.68 22.66
C LYS A 307 -9.45 -10.17 21.34
N CYS A 308 -8.68 -9.40 20.56
CA CYS A 308 -9.11 -8.89 19.25
C CYS A 308 -9.13 -9.95 18.15
N ILE A 309 -8.32 -11.00 18.26
CA ILE A 309 -8.11 -11.98 17.19
C ILE A 309 -8.79 -13.33 17.45
N LEU A 310 -8.87 -13.76 18.72
CA LEU A 310 -9.45 -15.05 19.10
C LEU A 310 -10.94 -15.09 18.78
N LYS A 311 -11.36 -16.13 18.06
CA LYS A 311 -12.73 -16.30 17.61
C LYS A 311 -13.59 -16.96 18.68
N LYS A 312 -14.86 -16.56 18.71
CA LYS A 312 -15.92 -17.25 19.45
C LYS A 312 -16.65 -18.20 18.52
N CYS A 313 -17.14 -19.31 19.05
CA CYS A 313 -17.95 -20.23 18.27
C CYS A 313 -19.22 -19.51 17.79
N SER A 314 -19.50 -19.61 16.49
CA SER A 314 -20.66 -18.96 15.87
C SER A 314 -21.98 -19.64 16.20
N ARG A 315 -21.96 -20.88 16.72
CA ARG A 315 -23.18 -21.58 17.15
C ARG A 315 -23.83 -20.85 18.32
N ALA A 316 -25.10 -20.49 18.17
CA ALA A 316 -25.92 -19.93 19.24
C ALA A 316 -25.93 -20.83 20.49
N GLY A 317 -25.71 -20.23 21.66
CA GLY A 317 -25.64 -20.93 22.95
C GLY A 317 -24.27 -21.53 23.29
N CYS A 318 -23.34 -21.64 22.34
CA CYS A 318 -21.96 -22.05 22.61
C CYS A 318 -21.13 -20.85 23.07
N LYS A 319 -20.54 -20.93 24.27
CA LYS A 319 -19.68 -19.87 24.84
C LYS A 319 -18.18 -20.15 24.65
N THR A 320 -17.84 -21.21 23.91
CA THR A 320 -16.45 -21.60 23.68
C THR A 320 -15.75 -20.53 22.85
N GLN A 321 -14.56 -20.14 23.29
CA GLN A 321 -13.67 -19.22 22.60
C GLN A 321 -12.35 -19.94 22.31
N GLU A 322 -11.70 -19.56 21.22
CA GLU A 322 -10.34 -20.00 20.92
C GLU A 322 -9.41 -19.69 22.09
N ILE A 323 -8.52 -20.63 22.40
CA ILE A 323 -7.38 -20.42 23.31
C ILE A 323 -6.15 -20.08 22.47
N GLU A 324 -5.99 -20.74 21.33
CA GLU A 324 -4.95 -20.48 20.33
C GLU A 324 -5.53 -19.89 19.05
N VAL A 325 -4.74 -19.03 18.40
CA VAL A 325 -5.13 -18.36 17.16
C VAL A 325 -5.37 -19.41 16.06
N ALA A 326 -6.51 -19.27 15.35
CA ALA A 326 -6.91 -20.16 14.26
C ALA A 326 -7.14 -21.63 14.68
N GLN A 327 -7.47 -21.86 15.96
CA GLN A 327 -7.86 -23.17 16.48
C GLN A 327 -9.20 -23.65 15.87
N PHE A 328 -10.15 -22.75 15.65
CA PHE A 328 -11.48 -23.10 15.15
C PHE A 328 -11.48 -23.24 13.63
N LYS A 329 -12.30 -24.17 13.13
CA LYS A 329 -12.50 -24.34 11.69
C LYS A 329 -13.59 -23.40 11.20
N ARG A 330 -13.35 -22.78 10.04
CA ARG A 330 -14.36 -21.96 9.36
C ARG A 330 -15.30 -22.82 8.52
N CYS A 331 -16.54 -22.38 8.34
CA CYS A 331 -17.46 -23.00 7.39
C CYS A 331 -16.85 -22.99 5.98
N GLY A 332 -16.80 -24.14 5.31
CA GLY A 332 -16.22 -24.28 3.96
C GLY A 332 -17.08 -23.74 2.82
N SER A 333 -18.34 -23.34 3.09
CA SER A 333 -19.23 -22.77 2.07
C SER A 333 -19.14 -21.24 2.04
N CYS A 334 -19.33 -20.59 3.19
CA CYS A 334 -19.41 -19.13 3.26
C CYS A 334 -18.10 -18.48 3.72
N HIS A 335 -17.23 -19.23 4.41
CA HIS A 335 -15.98 -18.74 5.00
C HIS A 335 -16.15 -17.62 6.05
N GLN A 336 -17.38 -17.32 6.50
CA GLN A 336 -17.72 -16.19 7.37
C GLN A 336 -17.95 -16.55 8.85
N VAL A 337 -18.11 -17.84 9.18
CA VAL A 337 -18.40 -18.30 10.55
C VAL A 337 -17.38 -19.36 10.99
N TRP A 338 -17.16 -19.47 12.30
CA TRP A 338 -16.16 -20.35 12.93
C TRP A 338 -16.80 -21.26 13.98
N TYR A 339 -16.41 -22.52 14.01
CA TYR A 339 -16.95 -23.50 14.95
C TYR A 339 -15.84 -24.17 15.76
N CYS A 340 -16.10 -24.33 17.06
CA CYS A 340 -15.19 -25.05 17.95
C CYS A 340 -15.17 -26.56 17.71
N SER A 341 -16.21 -27.12 17.05
CA SER A 341 -16.29 -28.53 16.72
C SER A 341 -17.21 -28.79 15.50
N PRO A 342 -17.03 -29.94 14.81
CA PRO A 342 -17.96 -30.37 13.75
C PRO A 342 -19.40 -30.52 14.25
N GLN A 343 -19.59 -30.88 15.53
CA GLN A 343 -20.92 -30.98 16.13
C GLN A 343 -21.58 -29.60 16.20
N CYS A 344 -20.85 -28.56 16.64
CA CYS A 344 -21.40 -27.21 16.67
C CYS A 344 -21.79 -26.70 15.27
N GLN A 345 -20.98 -27.04 14.26
CA GLN A 345 -21.33 -26.75 12.86
C GLN A 345 -22.59 -27.48 12.43
N LYS A 346 -22.72 -28.78 12.73
CA LYS A 346 -23.90 -29.59 12.37
C LYS A 346 -25.18 -29.07 13.02
N ASP A 347 -25.09 -28.66 14.29
CA ASP A 347 -26.23 -28.12 15.04
C ASP A 347 -26.67 -26.76 14.48
N ASP A 348 -25.72 -25.89 14.14
CA ASP A 348 -25.98 -24.57 13.54
C ASP A 348 -26.36 -24.65 12.05
N TRP A 349 -26.02 -25.74 11.36
CA TRP A 349 -26.19 -25.87 9.91
C TRP A 349 -27.64 -25.66 9.46
N LYS A 350 -28.62 -26.10 10.25
CA LYS A 350 -30.04 -25.96 9.92
C LYS A 350 -30.47 -24.50 9.76
N THR A 351 -29.90 -23.60 10.57
CA THR A 351 -30.17 -22.16 10.55
C THR A 351 -29.18 -21.40 9.68
N HIS A 352 -27.94 -21.85 9.59
CA HIS A 352 -26.87 -21.19 8.84
C HIS A 352 -26.89 -21.49 7.32
N LYS A 353 -27.34 -22.68 6.89
CA LYS A 353 -27.29 -23.11 5.48
C LYS A 353 -27.93 -22.11 4.48
N PRO A 354 -29.11 -21.51 4.75
CA PRO A 354 -29.72 -20.57 3.80
C PRO A 354 -28.84 -19.34 3.52
N SER A 355 -28.21 -18.78 4.55
CA SER A 355 -27.29 -17.65 4.38
C SER A 355 -25.95 -18.09 3.80
N ALA A 356 -25.45 -19.26 4.16
CA ALA A 356 -24.20 -19.79 3.63
C ALA A 356 -24.19 -19.96 2.10
N LEU A 357 -25.34 -20.35 1.54
CA LEU A 357 -25.51 -20.55 0.10
C LEU A 357 -25.58 -19.23 -0.69
N LEU A 358 -26.14 -18.18 -0.08
CA LEU A 358 -26.18 -16.84 -0.67
C LEU A 358 -24.77 -16.25 -0.86
N TYR A 359 -23.87 -16.51 0.09
CA TYR A 359 -22.48 -16.04 0.02
C TYR A 359 -21.55 -16.94 -0.80
N SER A 360 -21.97 -18.17 -1.14
CA SER A 360 -21.21 -19.07 -2.02
C SER A 360 -21.47 -18.85 -3.52
N ALA A 361 -22.48 -18.04 -3.87
CA ALA A 361 -22.67 -17.63 -5.25
C ALA A 361 -21.52 -16.66 -5.64
N PRO A 362 -20.85 -16.87 -6.79
CA PRO A 362 -19.86 -15.90 -7.26
C PRO A 362 -20.55 -14.52 -7.35
N PRO A 363 -19.89 -13.44 -6.90
CA PRO A 363 -20.49 -12.12 -6.98
C PRO A 363 -20.90 -11.86 -8.43
N CYS A 364 -22.20 -11.57 -8.63
CA CYS A 364 -22.70 -11.11 -9.92
C CYS A 364 -21.86 -9.87 -10.28
N ILE A 365 -21.08 -9.99 -11.35
CA ILE A 365 -20.10 -8.98 -11.77
C ILE A 365 -20.89 -7.76 -12.24
N TYR A 366 -21.24 -6.87 -11.32
CA TYR A 366 -21.49 -5.48 -11.67
C TYR A 366 -20.11 -4.85 -11.88
N LEU A 367 -19.79 -4.65 -13.16
CA LEU A 367 -18.68 -3.85 -13.64
C LEU A 367 -18.78 -2.44 -13.05
N THR A 368 -18.11 -2.18 -11.92
CA THR A 368 -17.84 -0.82 -11.47
C THR A 368 -16.34 -0.55 -11.60
N HIS A 369 -16.04 0.27 -12.61
CA HIS A 369 -14.84 1.03 -12.89
C HIS A 369 -13.49 0.48 -12.39
N THR A 370 -12.80 -0.13 -13.34
CA THR A 370 -11.40 -0.58 -13.29
C THR A 370 -10.43 0.55 -12.92
N ASP A 371 -9.67 0.33 -11.85
CA ASP A 371 -8.35 0.91 -11.71
C ASP A 371 -7.40 0.32 -12.79
N SER A 372 -6.51 1.16 -13.29
CA SER A 372 -5.75 0.95 -14.54
C SER A 372 -4.29 0.60 -14.28
N SER A 373 -3.99 0.17 -13.07
CA SER A 373 -2.64 -0.10 -12.57
C SER A 373 -2.14 -1.53 -12.88
N ASN A 374 -2.98 -2.37 -13.51
CA ASN A 374 -2.70 -3.79 -13.80
C ASN A 374 -2.38 -4.11 -15.27
N VAL A 375 -1.95 -3.12 -16.07
CA VAL A 375 -1.69 -3.33 -17.52
C VAL A 375 -0.45 -4.21 -17.79
N PHE A 376 0.44 -4.41 -16.82
CA PHE A 376 1.76 -5.03 -17.06
C PHE A 376 2.14 -6.18 -16.11
N ARG A 377 1.18 -7.01 -15.68
CA ARG A 377 1.55 -8.31 -15.08
C ARG A 377 1.58 -9.35 -16.21
N VAL A 378 2.79 -9.72 -16.64
CA VAL A 378 3.04 -10.96 -17.39
C VAL A 378 2.93 -12.14 -16.43
#